data_AF-A0A6J1W3L0-F1
#
_entry.id   AF-A0A6J1W3L0-F1
#
_cell.length_a   1.000
_cell.length_b   1.000
_cell.length_c   1.000
_cell.angle_alpha   90.00
_cell.angle_beta   90.00
_cell.angle_gamma   90.00
#
_symmetry.space_group_name_H-M   'P 1'
#
loop_
_entity.id
_entity.type
_entity.pdbx_description
1 polymer ?
#
loop_
_entity_poly.entity_id
_entity_poly.type
_entity_poly.pdbx_seq_one_letter_code
_entity_poly.pdbx_strand_id
1 'polypeptide(L)'
;MSQETDSVAICLRSQEVAFKAKSLARDIAKRPFFSNSWLPLALQGKVQLWVDLFPKSLGPPGPPFNVTPRRAKRFYLRCIVWNAQDVILDDLSITGQKMSDIYVKGWLVGYEENKQKTDVHYRSLGGEGNFNWRFVFPFDYLPAEQVCSVAKKEHFWSLDKTENKVAPQLVLQIWDNDKFSFDDYLGSIQLDLNCMPKPSKTAEKCHLDLLASRERDVSLFEQKTVKGWWPCLTEQEGTKALAGKLEMTLEIINEQEHEERPAGLGRDEPNMNPKLEDPKRPETSFLWFTSPYKTLKYILWRRFKWVFLIFLIVFVLLLFLGIFIYAFPVRSRGFRTSSLLLSSFHFFLPFLSSGLFLSSSSQTCLLLGLWDWSLSGQPATYEPA
;
A
#
# COMPACT_ATOMS: atom_id res chain seq x y z
N MET A 1 46.41 -30.87 55.95
CA MET A 1 46.39 -29.94 54.79
C MET A 1 45.45 -30.57 53.76
N SER A 2 44.18 -30.16 53.78
CA SER A 2 43.13 -30.73 52.93
C SER A 2 43.43 -30.39 51.47
N GLN A 3 43.67 -31.38 50.62
CA GLN A 3 43.71 -31.19 49.17
C GLN A 3 42.28 -30.95 48.68
N GLU A 4 41.87 -29.68 48.72
CA GLU A 4 40.64 -29.23 48.09
C GLU A 4 40.86 -29.33 46.57
N THR A 5 40.41 -30.43 46.00
CA THR A 5 40.51 -30.68 44.57
C THR A 5 39.41 -29.87 43.91
N ASP A 6 39.74 -28.76 43.26
CA ASP A 6 38.75 -27.93 42.57
C ASP A 6 38.21 -28.62 41.32
N SER A 7 36.91 -28.43 41.05
CA SER A 7 36.29 -28.87 39.80
C SER A 7 36.46 -27.80 38.74
N VAL A 8 37.10 -28.14 37.62
CA VAL A 8 37.23 -27.22 36.49
C VAL A 8 35.99 -27.35 35.60
N ALA A 9 35.16 -26.30 35.55
CA ALA A 9 34.10 -26.20 34.56
C ALA A 9 34.55 -25.23 33.46
N ILE A 10 34.67 -25.72 32.23
CA ILE A 10 35.01 -24.86 31.08
C ILE A 10 33.71 -24.24 30.57
N CYS A 11 33.49 -22.96 30.88
CA CYS A 11 32.34 -22.22 30.38
C CYS A 11 32.74 -21.38 29.17
N LEU A 12 32.33 -21.81 27.97
CA LEU A 12 32.42 -21.00 26.76
C LEU A 12 31.35 -19.91 26.80
N ARG A 13 31.68 -18.74 27.35
CA ARG A 13 30.80 -17.57 27.23
C ARG A 13 30.88 -17.01 25.80
N SER A 14 29.77 -17.09 25.08
CA SER A 14 29.36 -16.00 24.18
C SER A 14 28.88 -14.84 25.07
N GLN A 15 29.14 -13.59 24.65
CA GLN A 15 29.19 -12.35 25.45
C GLN A 15 28.01 -12.03 26.39
N GLU A 16 26.91 -12.76 26.39
CA GLU A 16 25.65 -12.35 27.04
C GLU A 16 25.12 -13.23 28.18
N VAL A 17 25.74 -14.37 28.51
CA VAL A 17 25.17 -15.23 29.58
C VAL A 17 25.69 -14.82 30.95
N ALA A 18 24.96 -13.95 31.65
CA ALA A 18 25.20 -13.62 33.05
C ALA A 18 24.91 -14.84 33.95
N PHE A 19 25.95 -15.58 34.33
CA PHE A 19 25.82 -16.61 35.37
C PHE A 19 25.53 -15.96 36.72
N LYS A 20 24.49 -16.42 37.42
CA LYS A 20 24.03 -15.92 38.72
C LYS A 20 24.97 -16.28 39.89
N ALA A 21 26.03 -17.04 39.62
CA ALA A 21 27.04 -17.46 40.60
C ALA A 21 28.37 -16.74 40.36
N LYS A 22 28.97 -16.22 41.44
CA LYS A 22 30.28 -15.54 41.41
C LYS A 22 31.37 -16.62 41.21
N SER A 23 32.10 -16.61 40.10
CA SER A 23 33.25 -17.51 39.92
C SER A 23 34.40 -17.13 40.86
N LEU A 24 35.20 -18.11 41.28
CA LEU A 24 36.32 -17.91 42.21
C LEU A 24 37.53 -17.25 41.54
N ALA A 25 37.81 -17.62 40.29
CA ALA A 25 38.90 -17.08 39.49
C ALA A 25 38.58 -17.20 37.99
N ARG A 26 39.10 -16.25 37.21
CA ARG A 26 39.00 -16.18 35.75
C ARG A 26 40.39 -16.20 35.14
N ASP A 27 40.65 -17.21 34.31
CA ASP A 27 41.93 -17.35 33.60
C ASP A 27 41.73 -17.52 32.09
N ILE A 28 42.76 -17.15 31.32
CA ILE A 28 42.82 -17.34 29.87
C ILE A 28 43.61 -18.62 29.58
N ALA A 29 42.94 -19.66 29.09
CA ALA A 29 43.58 -20.89 28.64
C ALA A 29 43.82 -20.87 27.13
N LYS A 30 45.02 -21.24 26.70
CA LYS A 30 45.36 -21.41 25.28
C LYS A 30 45.54 -22.89 24.98
N ARG A 31 44.68 -23.46 24.14
CA ARG A 31 44.75 -24.89 23.72
C ARG A 31 45.14 -24.96 22.23
N PRO A 32 46.29 -25.54 21.88
CA PRO A 32 46.64 -25.77 20.48
C PRO A 32 45.78 -26.88 19.87
N PHE A 33 45.40 -26.70 18.59
CA PHE A 33 44.76 -27.75 17.80
C PHE A 33 45.82 -28.50 17.00
N PHE A 34 45.74 -29.82 17.03
CA PHE A 34 46.59 -30.71 16.24
C PHE A 34 45.77 -31.32 15.11
N SER A 35 46.34 -31.40 13.91
CA SER A 35 45.68 -32.06 12.79
C SER A 35 45.66 -33.57 13.02
N ASN A 36 44.52 -34.22 12.76
CA ASN A 36 44.41 -35.69 12.71
C ASN A 36 44.96 -36.29 11.39
N SER A 37 45.59 -35.49 10.53
CA SER A 37 46.18 -35.95 9.27
C SER A 37 47.62 -36.47 9.46
N TRP A 38 48.22 -36.94 8.37
CA TRP A 38 49.54 -37.59 8.25
C TRP A 38 50.72 -36.92 8.99
N LEU A 39 50.59 -35.68 9.47
CA LEU A 39 51.50 -35.06 10.44
C LEU A 39 50.77 -34.78 11.78
N PRO A 40 50.87 -35.68 12.78
CA PRO A 40 50.21 -35.55 14.09
C PRO A 40 50.65 -34.36 14.94
N LEU A 41 51.75 -33.69 14.58
CA LEU A 41 52.34 -32.57 15.33
C LEU A 41 52.17 -31.22 14.63
N ALA A 42 51.49 -31.17 13.48
CA ALA A 42 51.22 -29.91 12.79
C ALA A 42 50.15 -29.11 13.56
N LEU A 43 50.56 -27.95 14.08
CA LEU A 43 49.72 -27.05 14.86
C LEU A 43 48.79 -26.27 13.92
N GLN A 44 47.52 -26.62 13.90
CA GLN A 44 46.52 -26.09 12.96
C GLN A 44 45.82 -24.82 13.49
N GLY A 45 46.22 -24.35 14.67
CA GLY A 45 45.70 -23.14 15.30
C GLY A 45 45.82 -23.21 16.82
N LYS A 46 45.40 -22.14 17.50
CA LYS A 46 45.27 -22.07 18.96
C LYS A 46 43.92 -21.46 19.29
N VAL A 47 43.16 -22.09 20.17
CA VAL A 47 41.94 -21.49 20.71
C VAL A 47 42.25 -20.89 22.06
N GLN A 48 41.81 -19.65 22.25
CA GLN A 48 41.87 -18.94 23.51
C GLN A 48 40.48 -18.98 24.16
N LEU A 49 40.43 -19.40 25.42
CA LEU A 49 39.20 -19.64 26.16
C LEU A 49 39.29 -18.93 27.50
N TRP A 50 38.17 -18.37 27.93
CA TRP A 50 37.99 -18.00 29.33
C TRP A 50 37.56 -19.23 30.10
N VAL A 51 38.22 -19.50 31.23
CA VAL A 51 37.87 -20.59 32.14
C VAL A 51 37.46 -19.97 33.47
N ASP A 52 36.26 -20.34 33.93
CA ASP A 52 35.73 -19.96 35.23
C ASP A 52 35.86 -21.17 36.18
N LEU A 53 36.50 -20.97 37.33
CA LEU A 53 36.63 -22.01 38.36
C LEU A 53 35.48 -21.89 39.38
N PHE A 54 34.85 -23.01 39.69
CA PHE A 54 33.73 -23.09 40.64
C PHE A 54 34.04 -24.12 41.74
N PRO A 55 33.66 -23.84 43.00
CA PRO A 55 33.89 -24.77 44.10
C PRO A 55 32.97 -26.00 43.97
N LYS A 56 33.46 -27.15 44.42
CA LYS A 56 32.73 -28.43 44.40
C LYS A 56 31.39 -28.41 45.15
N SER A 57 31.23 -27.49 46.11
CA SER A 57 30.00 -27.32 46.89
C SER A 57 28.78 -26.95 46.05
N LEU A 58 28.97 -26.38 44.86
CA LEU A 58 27.89 -26.02 43.93
C LEU A 58 27.37 -27.21 43.11
N GLY A 59 27.97 -28.40 43.26
CA GLY A 59 27.61 -29.60 42.51
C GLY A 59 28.29 -29.69 41.14
N PRO A 60 27.96 -30.72 40.34
CA PRO A 60 28.52 -30.89 39.01
C PRO A 60 28.08 -29.74 38.08
N PRO A 61 28.91 -29.35 37.10
CA PRO A 61 28.51 -28.36 36.11
C PRO A 61 27.27 -28.83 35.35
N GLY A 62 26.42 -27.88 34.97
CA GLY A 62 25.25 -28.14 34.14
C GLY A 62 25.62 -28.69 32.75
N PRO A 63 24.61 -29.10 31.95
CA PRO A 63 24.85 -29.62 30.61
C PRO A 63 25.63 -28.59 29.75
N PRO A 64 26.50 -29.05 28.83
CA PRO A 64 27.25 -28.17 27.95
C PRO A 64 26.34 -27.21 27.19
N PHE A 65 26.72 -25.94 27.13
CA PHE A 65 25.97 -24.94 26.38
C PHE A 65 26.22 -25.12 24.89
N ASN A 66 25.15 -25.09 24.09
CA ASN A 66 25.29 -25.13 22.64
C ASN A 66 25.76 -23.76 22.10
N VAL A 67 27.01 -23.69 21.65
CA VAL A 67 27.65 -22.50 21.06
C VAL A 67 27.47 -22.39 19.54
N THR A 68 26.62 -23.21 18.92
CA THR A 68 26.29 -23.04 17.50
C THR A 68 25.81 -21.61 17.23
N PRO A 69 26.32 -20.92 16.19
CA PRO A 69 25.84 -19.59 15.82
C PRO A 69 24.33 -19.59 15.69
N ARG A 70 23.70 -18.58 16.30
CA ARG A 70 22.24 -18.44 16.26
C ARG A 70 21.84 -18.14 14.82
N ARG A 71 20.82 -18.85 14.33
CA ARG A 71 20.26 -18.60 13.01
C ARG A 71 19.18 -17.53 13.09
N ALA A 72 19.11 -16.70 12.07
CA ALA A 72 18.02 -15.74 11.93
C ALA A 72 16.69 -16.50 11.74
N LYS A 73 15.62 -15.92 12.29
CA LYS A 73 14.25 -16.41 12.12
C LYS A 73 13.55 -15.54 11.08
N ARG A 74 12.65 -16.12 10.30
CA ARG A 74 11.85 -15.37 9.33
C ARG A 74 10.72 -14.62 10.04
N PHE A 75 10.60 -13.34 9.73
CA PHE A 75 9.53 -12.44 10.14
C PHE A 75 8.90 -11.77 8.92
N TYR A 76 7.69 -11.26 9.11
CA TYR A 76 6.93 -10.50 8.13
C TYR A 76 6.53 -9.16 8.74
N LEU A 77 6.93 -8.06 8.10
CA LEU A 77 6.45 -6.73 8.41
C LEU A 77 5.26 -6.43 7.51
N ARG A 78 4.08 -6.26 8.10
CA ARG A 78 2.90 -5.71 7.42
C ARG A 78 2.85 -4.22 7.69
N CYS A 79 2.79 -3.42 6.63
CA CYS A 79 2.62 -1.98 6.71
C CYS A 79 1.38 -1.60 5.91
N ILE A 80 0.32 -1.17 6.59
CA ILE A 80 -0.89 -0.69 5.95
C ILE A 80 -0.80 0.84 5.89
N VAL A 81 -0.75 1.38 4.67
CA VAL A 81 -0.87 2.83 4.41
C VAL A 81 -2.34 3.14 4.25
N TRP A 82 -2.90 3.90 5.20
CA TRP A 82 -4.30 4.30 5.20
C TRP A 82 -4.46 5.58 4.39
N ASN A 83 -3.87 6.66 4.93
CA ASN A 83 -4.05 8.01 4.43
C ASN A 83 -2.72 8.78 4.39
N ALA A 84 -2.66 9.81 3.56
CA ALA A 84 -1.67 10.86 3.55
C ALA A 84 -2.38 12.20 3.75
N GLN A 85 -1.74 13.13 4.46
CA GLN A 85 -2.28 14.45 4.72
C GLN A 85 -1.17 15.51 4.72
N ASP A 86 -1.53 16.76 4.40
CA ASP A 86 -0.63 17.90 4.34
C ASP A 86 0.58 17.66 3.42
N VAL A 87 0.40 16.86 2.36
CA VAL A 87 1.45 16.61 1.36
C VAL A 87 1.66 17.87 0.52
N ILE A 88 2.92 18.22 0.27
CA ILE A 88 3.28 19.35 -0.60
C ILE A 88 2.69 19.12 -2.00
N LEU A 89 2.10 20.18 -2.57
CA LEU A 89 1.46 20.16 -3.89
C LEU A 89 2.37 20.83 -4.92
N ASP A 90 2.85 20.05 -5.87
CA ASP A 90 3.81 20.49 -6.90
C ASP A 90 3.15 20.75 -8.27
N ASP A 91 1.97 20.19 -8.52
CA ASP A 91 1.33 20.17 -9.83
C ASP A 91 0.29 21.30 -10.02
N LEU A 92 0.00 21.70 -11.27
CA LEU A 92 -1.01 22.71 -11.61
C LEU A 92 -2.17 22.11 -12.40
N SER A 93 -3.38 22.21 -11.87
CA SER A 93 -4.60 21.80 -12.56
C SER A 93 -4.88 22.66 -13.80
N ILE A 94 -5.69 22.12 -14.72
CA ILE A 94 -6.21 22.82 -15.91
C ILE A 94 -6.99 24.10 -15.55
N THR A 95 -7.44 24.21 -14.30
CA THR A 95 -8.13 25.36 -13.71
C THR A 95 -7.20 26.34 -12.99
N GLY A 96 -5.89 26.10 -12.97
CA GLY A 96 -4.88 26.92 -12.29
C GLY A 96 -4.77 26.70 -10.78
N GLN A 97 -5.53 25.76 -10.21
CA GLN A 97 -5.41 25.33 -8.81
C GLN A 97 -4.25 24.35 -8.65
N LYS A 98 -3.49 24.42 -7.57
CA LYS A 98 -2.46 23.42 -7.25
C LYS A 98 -3.11 22.06 -6.97
N MET A 99 -2.50 20.98 -7.45
CA MET A 99 -2.89 19.61 -7.17
C MET A 99 -1.65 18.70 -7.17
N SER A 100 -1.76 17.44 -6.78
CA SER A 100 -0.71 16.41 -7.00
C SER A 100 -1.33 15.02 -7.17
N ASP A 101 -0.66 14.14 -7.91
CA ASP A 101 -1.02 12.74 -8.14
C ASP A 101 -0.19 11.84 -7.20
N ILE A 102 -0.59 11.74 -5.93
CA ILE A 102 0.25 11.22 -4.85
C ILE A 102 0.26 9.68 -4.84
N TYR A 103 1.43 9.09 -4.62
CA TYR A 103 1.58 7.68 -4.24
C TYR A 103 2.73 7.46 -3.27
N VAL A 104 2.76 6.30 -2.61
CA VAL A 104 3.77 5.97 -1.59
C VAL A 104 4.57 4.75 -2.02
N LYS A 105 5.89 4.83 -1.89
CA LYS A 105 6.86 3.73 -2.08
C LYS A 105 7.41 3.29 -0.73
N GLY A 106 7.64 2.00 -0.54
CA GLY A 106 8.15 1.45 0.71
C GLY A 106 9.07 0.25 0.54
N TRP A 107 10.09 0.14 1.39
CA TRP A 107 10.97 -1.02 1.47
C TRP A 107 11.71 -1.11 2.81
N LEU A 108 12.24 -2.31 3.11
CA LEU A 108 13.18 -2.51 4.21
C LEU A 108 14.63 -2.34 3.75
N VAL A 109 15.45 -1.65 4.54
CA VAL A 109 16.89 -1.52 4.28
C VAL A 109 17.54 -2.90 4.25
N GLY A 110 18.37 -3.15 3.25
CA GLY A 110 18.94 -4.47 2.97
C GLY A 110 18.11 -5.31 1.98
N TYR A 111 16.79 -5.11 1.94
CA TYR A 111 15.84 -5.82 1.06
C TYR A 111 15.28 -4.89 -0.05
N GLU A 112 16.14 -4.06 -0.64
CA GLU A 112 15.74 -3.08 -1.66
C GLU A 112 15.15 -3.69 -2.94
N GLU A 113 15.40 -4.97 -3.20
CA GLU A 113 14.81 -5.72 -4.32
C GLU A 113 13.29 -5.87 -4.15
N ASN A 114 12.81 -5.86 -2.90
CA ASN A 114 11.40 -5.99 -2.53
C ASN A 114 10.70 -4.63 -2.37
N LYS A 115 11.10 -3.62 -3.16
CA LYS A 115 10.43 -2.31 -3.17
C LYS A 115 8.98 -2.44 -3.63
N GLN A 116 8.06 -1.93 -2.82
CA GLN A 116 6.62 -1.95 -3.10
C GLN A 116 6.10 -0.52 -3.23
N LYS A 117 5.01 -0.34 -3.97
CA LYS A 117 4.33 0.95 -4.16
C LYS A 117 2.82 0.80 -4.03
N THR A 118 2.16 1.85 -3.56
CA THR A 118 0.69 1.93 -3.55
C THR A 118 0.14 2.19 -4.94
N ASP A 119 -1.19 2.18 -5.07
CA ASP A 119 -1.84 2.85 -6.18
C ASP A 119 -1.75 4.38 -6.05
N VAL A 120 -2.05 5.06 -7.15
CA VAL A 120 -1.95 6.53 -7.26
C VAL A 120 -3.28 7.17 -6.88
N HIS A 121 -3.24 8.18 -6.02
CA HIS A 121 -4.36 9.06 -5.73
C HIS A 121 -4.28 10.29 -6.64
N TYR A 122 -5.10 10.32 -7.69
CA TYR A 122 -5.05 11.41 -8.66
C TYR A 122 -5.76 12.67 -8.18
N ARG A 123 -5.22 13.84 -8.56
CA ARG A 123 -5.81 15.17 -8.35
C ARG A 123 -6.13 15.48 -6.90
N SER A 124 -5.19 15.22 -6.00
CA SER A 124 -5.28 15.70 -4.64
C SER A 124 -5.23 17.23 -4.61
N LEU A 125 -6.31 17.89 -4.19
CA LEU A 125 -6.39 19.36 -4.14
C LEU A 125 -5.84 19.95 -2.84
N GLY A 126 -5.82 19.14 -1.77
CA GLY A 126 -5.45 19.56 -0.41
C GLY A 126 -4.27 18.79 0.17
N GLY A 127 -3.54 18.02 -0.64
CA GLY A 127 -2.45 17.16 -0.16
C GLY A 127 -2.95 15.94 0.62
N GLU A 128 -4.21 15.56 0.41
CA GLU A 128 -4.84 14.36 0.94
C GLU A 128 -4.66 13.17 -0.01
N GLY A 129 -4.36 11.98 0.52
CA GLY A 129 -4.24 10.77 -0.27
C GLY A 129 -4.85 9.59 0.46
N ASN A 130 -5.78 8.87 -0.16
CA ASN A 130 -6.46 7.72 0.46
C ASN A 130 -6.05 6.46 -0.29
N PHE A 131 -5.45 5.48 0.40
CA PHE A 131 -4.83 4.31 -0.25
C PHE A 131 -5.44 2.98 0.20
N ASN A 132 -5.66 2.80 1.50
CA ASN A 132 -6.03 1.50 2.10
C ASN A 132 -5.18 0.35 1.53
N TRP A 133 -3.85 0.52 1.55
CA TRP A 133 -2.92 -0.36 0.85
C TRP A 133 -2.00 -1.08 1.81
N ARG A 134 -1.83 -2.39 1.65
CA ARG A 134 -0.93 -3.21 2.46
C ARG A 134 0.38 -3.51 1.75
N PHE A 135 1.49 -3.23 2.42
CA PHE A 135 2.77 -3.80 2.11
C PHE A 135 3.05 -5.00 3.00
N VAL A 136 3.67 -6.04 2.42
CA VAL A 136 4.10 -7.23 3.15
C VAL A 136 5.56 -7.50 2.82
N PHE A 137 6.44 -7.31 3.80
CA PHE A 137 7.88 -7.47 3.64
C PHE A 137 8.38 -8.69 4.43
N PRO A 138 8.80 -9.78 3.78
CA PRO A 138 9.50 -10.86 4.45
C PRO A 138 10.96 -10.46 4.74
N PHE A 139 11.45 -10.73 5.94
CA PHE A 139 12.84 -10.47 6.34
C PHE A 139 13.32 -11.44 7.41
N ASP A 140 14.63 -11.68 7.46
CA ASP A 140 15.26 -12.54 8.47
C ASP A 140 15.85 -11.70 9.60
N TYR A 141 15.50 -12.03 10.85
CA TYR A 141 15.85 -11.25 12.04
C TYR A 141 16.46 -12.12 13.15
N LEU A 142 17.47 -11.58 13.84
CA LEU A 142 18.08 -12.15 15.03
C LEU A 142 17.61 -11.38 16.28
N PRO A 143 16.66 -11.93 17.07
CA PRO A 143 16.11 -11.21 18.22
C PRO A 143 17.11 -10.85 19.32
N ALA A 144 18.20 -11.63 19.45
CA ALA A 144 19.21 -11.39 20.47
C ALA A 144 20.15 -10.23 20.13
N GLU A 145 20.54 -10.13 18.87
CA GLU A 145 21.41 -9.05 18.38
C GLU A 145 20.62 -7.83 17.88
N GLN A 146 19.30 -7.96 17.76
CA GLN A 146 18.38 -6.96 17.23
C GLN A 146 18.70 -6.49 15.80
N VAL A 147 19.25 -7.38 14.98
CA VAL A 147 19.65 -7.09 13.59
C VAL A 147 18.96 -8.01 12.59
N CYS A 148 18.77 -7.50 11.38
CA CYS A 148 18.40 -8.31 10.22
C CYS A 148 19.62 -9.01 9.64
N SER A 149 19.49 -10.29 9.30
CA SER A 149 20.46 -10.99 8.47
C SER A 149 20.03 -10.87 7.01
N VAL A 150 20.95 -10.42 6.16
CA VAL A 150 20.72 -10.27 4.72
C VAL A 150 21.83 -11.04 4.00
N ALA A 151 21.46 -12.14 3.35
CA ALA A 151 22.39 -12.89 2.52
C ALA A 151 22.52 -12.19 1.15
N LYS A 152 23.55 -11.36 0.98
CA LYS A 152 23.87 -10.70 -0.29
C LYS A 152 25.19 -11.24 -0.85
N LYS A 153 25.24 -11.41 -2.16
CA LYS A 153 26.52 -11.60 -2.86
C LYS A 153 27.19 -10.23 -2.95
N GLU A 154 28.44 -10.12 -2.53
CA GLU A 154 29.19 -8.85 -2.61
C GLU A 154 29.43 -8.42 -4.05
N HIS A 155 29.64 -9.38 -4.94
CA HIS A 155 29.74 -9.14 -6.37
C HIS A 155 28.91 -10.18 -7.13
N PHE A 156 28.42 -9.80 -8.32
CA PHE A 156 27.67 -10.71 -9.18
C PHE A 156 28.43 -12.01 -9.50
N TRP A 157 29.77 -11.95 -9.48
CA TRP A 157 30.69 -13.06 -9.72
C TRP A 157 31.14 -13.81 -8.45
N SER A 158 30.76 -13.36 -7.24
CA SER A 158 31.09 -14.12 -6.03
C SER A 158 30.22 -15.38 -5.94
N LEU A 159 30.88 -16.52 -5.79
CA LEU A 159 30.21 -17.80 -5.53
C LEU A 159 29.65 -17.83 -4.10
N ASP A 160 30.39 -17.22 -3.16
CA ASP A 160 30.03 -17.15 -1.75
C ASP A 160 29.01 -16.05 -1.47
N LYS A 161 27.98 -16.38 -0.69
CA LYS A 161 26.98 -15.44 -0.16
C LYS A 161 27.49 -14.91 1.18
N THR A 162 27.75 -13.61 1.27
CA THR A 162 28.10 -12.98 2.56
C THR A 162 26.81 -12.68 3.33
N GLU A 163 26.75 -13.10 4.59
CA GLU A 163 25.67 -12.71 5.50
C GLU A 163 26.00 -11.34 6.11
N ASN A 164 25.31 -10.30 5.64
CA ASN A 164 25.45 -8.95 6.17
C ASN A 164 24.40 -8.70 7.25
N LYS A 165 24.84 -8.15 8.38
CA LYS A 165 23.95 -7.74 9.49
C LYS A 165 23.60 -6.27 9.34
N VAL A 166 22.32 -5.96 9.26
CA VAL A 166 21.81 -4.60 9.03
C VAL A 166 20.72 -4.28 10.05
N ALA A 167 20.61 -3.03 10.48
CA ALA A 167 19.51 -2.60 11.34
C ALA A 167 18.16 -2.73 10.61
N PRO A 168 17.09 -3.19 11.29
CA PRO A 168 15.77 -3.30 10.71
C PRO A 168 15.16 -1.91 10.49
N GLN A 169 15.39 -1.30 9.34
CA GLN A 169 14.87 0.03 9.02
C GLN A 169 13.84 -0.04 7.89
N LEU A 170 12.65 0.52 8.13
CA LEU A 170 11.60 0.72 7.13
C LEU A 170 11.74 2.13 6.54
N VAL A 171 11.86 2.20 5.21
CA VAL A 171 11.86 3.46 4.47
C VAL A 171 10.54 3.58 3.72
N LEU A 172 9.86 4.71 3.90
CA LEU A 172 8.66 5.09 3.16
C LEU A 172 8.90 6.44 2.50
N GLN A 173 8.46 6.56 1.25
CA GLN A 173 8.64 7.76 0.44
C GLN A 173 7.33 8.16 -0.22
N ILE A 174 7.05 9.46 -0.23
CA ILE A 174 5.93 10.08 -0.91
C ILE A 174 6.44 10.64 -2.23
N TRP A 175 5.71 10.37 -3.31
CA TRP A 175 6.05 10.77 -4.67
C TRP A 175 4.84 11.38 -5.38
N ASP A 176 5.11 12.29 -6.31
CA ASP A 176 4.14 12.80 -7.28
C ASP A 176 4.26 12.01 -8.59
N ASN A 177 3.15 11.47 -9.07
CA ASN A 177 3.11 10.70 -10.32
C ASN A 177 2.89 11.62 -11.50
N ASP A 178 3.98 11.99 -12.14
CA ASP A 178 3.96 12.78 -13.37
C ASP A 178 3.58 11.94 -14.59
N LYS A 179 2.87 12.57 -15.52
CA LYS A 179 2.39 11.88 -16.74
C LYS A 179 3.41 11.90 -17.88
N PHE A 180 4.25 12.93 -17.93
CA PHE A 180 5.14 13.21 -19.08
C PHE A 180 6.60 13.43 -18.67
N SER A 181 6.90 13.40 -17.37
CA SER A 181 8.21 13.57 -16.75
C SER A 181 8.51 12.41 -15.80
N PHE A 182 9.72 12.40 -15.24
CA PHE A 182 10.02 11.51 -14.13
C PHE A 182 9.22 11.94 -12.90
N ASP A 183 8.73 10.94 -12.15
CA ASP A 183 8.03 11.20 -10.88
C ASP A 183 8.89 12.03 -9.93
N ASP A 184 8.27 13.02 -9.30
CA ASP A 184 8.94 13.92 -8.37
C ASP A 184 8.93 13.35 -6.94
N TYR A 185 10.09 13.39 -6.29
CA TYR A 185 10.23 12.98 -4.91
C TYR A 185 9.76 14.12 -3.99
N LEU A 186 8.74 13.84 -3.18
CA LEU A 186 8.18 14.83 -2.27
C LEU A 186 8.81 14.74 -0.88
N GLY A 187 8.94 13.54 -0.33
CA GLY A 187 9.52 13.35 1.00
C GLY A 187 9.65 11.90 1.45
N SER A 188 10.29 11.67 2.59
CA SER A 188 10.50 10.33 3.14
C SER A 188 10.51 10.30 4.66
N ILE A 189 10.25 9.11 5.19
CA ILE A 189 10.45 8.78 6.59
C ILE A 189 11.21 7.46 6.68
N GLN A 190 12.16 7.41 7.61
CA GLN A 190 12.92 6.21 7.93
C GLN A 190 12.64 5.85 9.39
N LEU A 191 12.18 4.63 9.62
CA LEU A 191 11.80 4.13 10.94
C LEU A 191 12.63 2.91 11.28
N ASP A 192 13.40 2.99 12.36
CA ASP A 192 14.03 1.81 12.95
C ASP A 192 12.98 1.01 13.71
N LEU A 193 12.77 -0.25 13.34
CA LEU A 193 11.76 -1.11 13.93
C LEU A 193 12.07 -1.45 15.40
N ASN A 194 13.34 -1.36 15.83
CA ASN A 194 13.73 -1.56 17.22
C ASN A 194 13.47 -0.31 18.08
N CYS A 195 13.57 0.88 17.50
CA CYS A 195 13.46 2.17 18.20
C CYS A 195 12.83 3.24 17.31
N MET A 196 11.53 3.10 17.06
CA MET A 196 10.76 4.05 16.26
C MET A 196 10.13 5.12 17.15
N PRO A 197 10.07 6.39 16.70
CA PRO A 197 9.35 7.42 17.43
C PRO A 197 7.86 7.06 17.48
N LYS A 198 7.26 7.17 18.67
CA LYS A 198 5.84 6.88 18.88
C LYS A 198 4.97 7.76 17.98
N PRO A 199 4.05 7.18 17.19
CA PRO A 199 3.21 7.96 16.30
C PRO A 199 2.24 8.88 17.05
N SER A 200 1.82 9.93 16.36
CA SER A 200 0.67 10.72 16.80
C SER A 200 -0.65 10.00 16.50
N LYS A 201 -1.65 10.16 17.37
CA LYS A 201 -3.01 9.63 17.11
C LYS A 201 -3.78 10.43 16.06
N THR A 202 -3.45 11.71 15.89
CA THR A 202 -4.11 12.62 14.94
C THR A 202 -3.08 13.33 14.07
N ALA A 203 -3.46 13.68 12.84
CA ALA A 203 -2.58 14.39 11.90
C ALA A 203 -2.19 15.80 12.41
N GLU A 204 -3.09 16.47 13.12
CA GLU A 204 -2.84 17.82 13.67
C GLU A 204 -1.68 17.85 14.67
N LYS A 205 -1.59 16.82 15.53
CA LYS A 205 -0.54 16.70 16.56
C LYS A 205 0.76 16.11 16.01
N CYS A 206 0.79 15.75 14.73
CA CYS A 206 1.94 15.18 14.07
C CYS A 206 2.85 16.30 13.56
N HIS A 207 3.91 16.60 14.32
CA HIS A 207 4.90 17.63 13.99
C HIS A 207 6.31 17.05 13.90
N LEU A 208 7.22 17.82 13.33
CA LEU A 208 8.63 17.45 13.16
C LEU A 208 9.32 17.11 14.49
N ASP A 209 8.94 17.77 15.58
CA ASP A 209 9.46 17.55 16.94
C ASP A 209 9.31 16.11 17.44
N LEU A 210 8.34 15.37 16.87
CA LEU A 210 8.12 13.96 17.16
C LEU A 210 9.32 13.09 16.79
N LEU A 211 10.10 13.49 15.78
CA LEU A 211 11.31 12.79 15.36
C LEU A 211 12.55 13.18 16.18
N ALA A 212 12.52 14.33 16.86
CA ALA A 212 13.64 14.81 17.67
C ALA A 212 13.63 14.23 19.10
N SER A 213 12.44 13.90 19.63
CA SER A 213 12.26 13.41 20.99
C SER A 213 12.44 11.89 21.08
N ARG A 214 13.60 11.44 21.60
CA ARG A 214 13.91 10.01 21.85
C ARG A 214 13.30 9.43 23.14
N GLU A 215 12.66 10.25 23.97
CA GLU A 215 12.08 9.80 25.25
C GLU A 215 10.85 8.90 25.07
N ARG A 216 10.30 8.82 23.86
CA ARG A 216 9.08 8.08 23.52
C ARG A 216 9.31 7.06 22.41
N ASP A 217 10.50 6.50 22.33
CA ASP A 217 10.80 5.45 21.36
C ASP A 217 10.06 4.16 21.73
N VAL A 218 9.61 3.46 20.69
CA VAL A 218 8.83 2.23 20.78
C VAL A 218 9.52 1.17 19.93
N SER A 219 9.64 -0.04 20.46
CA SER A 219 10.03 -1.20 19.66
C SER A 219 8.80 -1.89 19.09
N LEU A 220 8.77 -2.10 17.78
CA LEU A 220 7.68 -2.82 17.13
C LEU A 220 7.72 -4.32 17.48
N PHE A 221 8.89 -4.86 17.83
CA PHE A 221 9.03 -6.24 18.29
C PHE A 221 8.43 -6.48 19.69
N GLU A 222 8.34 -5.44 20.52
CA GLU A 222 7.71 -5.51 21.85
C GLU A 222 6.20 -5.30 21.78
N GLN A 223 5.75 -4.30 21.00
CA GLN A 223 4.33 -3.92 20.92
C GLN A 223 3.54 -4.73 19.87
N LYS A 224 4.21 -5.49 19.00
CA LYS A 224 3.70 -6.23 17.82
C LYS A 224 2.99 -5.37 16.76
N THR A 225 2.14 -4.43 17.16
CA THR A 225 1.36 -3.57 16.27
C THR A 225 1.35 -2.12 16.77
N VAL A 226 1.57 -1.18 15.85
CA VAL A 226 1.54 0.25 16.14
C VAL A 226 0.78 0.96 15.02
N LYS A 227 -0.18 1.82 15.38
CA LYS A 227 -0.96 2.64 14.45
C LYS A 227 -0.85 4.12 14.79
N GLY A 228 -0.71 4.95 13.77
CA GLY A 228 -0.91 6.39 13.87
C GLY A 228 -0.24 7.15 12.73
N TRP A 229 0.12 8.40 13.01
CA TRP A 229 0.67 9.36 12.07
C TRP A 229 2.17 9.57 12.28
N TRP A 230 2.92 9.55 11.18
CA TRP A 230 4.33 9.94 11.14
C TRP A 230 4.57 11.08 10.16
N PRO A 231 5.41 12.06 10.52
CA PRO A 231 5.79 13.13 9.62
C PRO A 231 6.83 12.64 8.61
N CYS A 232 6.66 12.99 7.33
CA CYS A 232 7.63 12.77 6.27
C CYS A 232 8.46 14.03 6.04
N LEU A 233 9.74 13.83 5.78
CA LEU A 233 10.75 14.88 5.66
C LEU A 233 11.12 15.11 4.22
N THR A 234 11.32 16.36 3.87
CA THR A 234 12.04 16.75 2.67
C THR A 234 13.21 17.65 3.06
N GLU A 235 14.27 17.57 2.26
CA GLU A 235 15.44 18.42 2.43
C GLU A 235 15.34 19.54 1.40
N GLN A 236 15.01 20.74 1.86
CA GLN A 236 14.96 21.95 1.05
C GLN A 236 16.07 22.88 1.52
N GLU A 237 17.01 23.21 0.62
CA GLU A 237 18.09 24.17 0.87
C GLU A 237 18.90 23.89 2.16
N GLY A 238 19.09 22.61 2.51
CA GLY A 238 19.83 22.18 3.71
C GLY A 238 19.03 22.24 5.02
N THR A 239 17.76 22.63 4.98
CA THR A 239 16.84 22.60 6.13
C THR A 239 15.82 21.48 5.96
N LYS A 240 15.57 20.72 7.05
CA LYS A 240 14.54 19.68 7.06
C LYS A 240 13.16 20.32 7.17
N ALA A 241 12.35 20.19 6.14
CA ALA A 241 10.97 20.66 6.11
C ALA A 241 9.98 19.48 6.15
N LEU A 242 8.76 19.75 6.59
CA LEU A 242 7.67 18.77 6.59
C LEU A 242 7.11 18.65 5.16
N ALA A 243 7.26 17.46 4.57
CA ALA A 243 6.80 17.17 3.22
C ALA A 243 5.36 16.65 3.15
N GLY A 244 4.89 16.08 4.26
CA GLY A 244 3.60 15.41 4.36
C GLY A 244 3.53 14.56 5.61
N LYS A 245 2.37 13.98 5.87
CA LYS A 245 2.11 13.10 7.01
C LYS A 245 1.48 11.80 6.49
N LEU A 246 1.93 10.66 7.00
CA LEU A 246 1.40 9.35 6.65
C LEU A 246 0.71 8.71 7.84
N GLU A 247 -0.55 8.33 7.66
CA GLU A 247 -1.26 7.43 8.56
C GLU A 247 -0.99 5.99 8.14
N MET A 248 -0.37 5.23 9.04
CA MET A 248 -0.06 3.84 8.79
C MET A 248 -0.26 2.96 10.01
N THR A 249 -0.37 1.67 9.76
CA THR A 249 -0.35 0.62 10.78
C THR A 249 0.78 -0.34 10.45
N LEU A 250 1.72 -0.47 11.38
CA LEU A 250 2.83 -1.40 11.29
C LEU A 250 2.54 -2.59 12.19
N GLU A 251 2.74 -3.80 11.68
CA GLU A 251 2.56 -5.05 12.41
C GLU A 251 3.73 -6.00 12.09
N ILE A 252 4.39 -6.52 13.12
CA ILE A 252 5.41 -7.57 12.98
C ILE A 252 4.82 -8.91 13.35
N ILE A 253 5.06 -9.89 12.48
CA ILE A 253 4.51 -11.23 12.59
C ILE A 253 5.59 -12.27 12.33
N ASN A 254 5.56 -13.35 13.10
CA ASN A 254 6.48 -14.48 12.92
C ASN A 254 6.03 -15.36 11.74
N GLU A 255 6.90 -16.22 11.23
CA GLU A 255 6.57 -17.17 10.17
C GLU A 255 5.32 -18.02 10.47
N GLN A 256 5.23 -18.63 11.64
CA GLN A 256 4.07 -19.43 12.06
C GLN A 256 2.77 -18.62 12.07
N GLU A 257 2.81 -17.42 12.67
CA GLU A 257 1.66 -16.54 12.71
C GLU A 257 1.28 -16.05 11.29
N HIS A 258 2.24 -15.88 10.37
CA HIS A 258 1.96 -15.50 8.99
C HIS A 258 1.20 -16.58 8.22
N GLU A 259 1.55 -17.86 8.43
CA GLU A 259 0.85 -19.01 7.84
C GLU A 259 -0.58 -19.16 8.38
N GLU A 260 -0.79 -18.91 9.67
CA GLU A 260 -2.12 -18.96 10.30
C GLU A 260 -3.05 -17.84 9.81
N ARG A 261 -2.52 -16.63 9.64
CA ARG A 261 -3.29 -15.44 9.20
C ARG A 261 -2.68 -14.81 7.95
N PRO A 262 -2.74 -15.47 6.78
CA PRO A 262 -2.13 -14.93 5.58
C PRO A 262 -2.79 -13.61 5.18
N ALA A 263 -2.00 -12.71 4.61
CA ALA A 263 -2.45 -11.42 4.12
C ALA A 263 -1.85 -11.15 2.73
N GLY A 264 -2.70 -10.83 1.76
CA GLY A 264 -2.32 -10.45 0.41
C GLY A 264 -1.67 -9.06 0.35
N LEU A 265 -1.02 -8.79 -0.79
CA LEU A 265 -0.47 -7.48 -1.12
C LEU A 265 -1.59 -6.50 -1.47
N GLY A 266 -1.45 -5.24 -1.06
CA GLY A 266 -2.45 -4.21 -1.32
C GLY A 266 -3.82 -4.58 -0.75
N ARG A 267 -4.79 -4.76 -1.64
CA ARG A 267 -6.17 -5.15 -1.35
C ARG A 267 -6.50 -6.56 -1.86
N ASP A 268 -5.49 -7.27 -2.37
CA ASP A 268 -5.65 -8.58 -2.98
C ASP A 268 -5.93 -9.66 -1.92
N GLU A 269 -6.57 -10.74 -2.36
CA GLU A 269 -6.80 -11.91 -1.50
C GLU A 269 -5.46 -12.58 -1.13
N PRO A 270 -5.28 -13.05 0.12
CA PRO A 270 -6.24 -13.07 1.23
C PRO A 270 -6.35 -11.74 1.98
N ASN A 271 -7.55 -11.15 2.00
CA ASN A 271 -7.80 -9.81 2.55
C ASN A 271 -8.70 -9.85 3.79
N MET A 272 -8.31 -10.62 4.82
CA MET A 272 -9.12 -10.80 6.04
C MET A 272 -8.45 -10.24 7.31
N ASN A 273 -7.12 -10.12 7.32
CA ASN A 273 -6.36 -9.87 8.55
C ASN A 273 -5.50 -8.60 8.48
N PRO A 274 -6.07 -7.38 8.55
CA PRO A 274 -7.50 -7.01 8.54
C PRO A 274 -8.06 -6.91 7.10
N LYS A 275 -9.38 -6.76 6.94
CA LYS A 275 -10.00 -6.50 5.63
C LYS A 275 -9.78 -5.05 5.20
N LEU A 276 -9.21 -4.86 4.02
CA LEU A 276 -8.99 -3.56 3.39
C LEU A 276 -9.99 -3.36 2.27
N GLU A 277 -10.92 -2.45 2.49
CA GLU A 277 -11.87 -2.02 1.47
C GLU A 277 -11.23 -0.99 0.54
N ASP A 278 -11.80 -0.86 -0.66
CA ASP A 278 -11.39 0.21 -1.57
C ASP A 278 -11.56 1.59 -0.90
N PRO A 279 -10.57 2.48 -1.06
CA PRO A 279 -10.62 3.79 -0.46
C PRO A 279 -11.76 4.62 -1.05
N LYS A 280 -12.48 5.34 -0.19
CA LYS A 280 -13.49 6.31 -0.60
C LYS A 280 -12.80 7.53 -1.19
N ARG A 281 -12.81 7.66 -2.52
CA ARG A 281 -12.20 8.77 -3.26
C ARG A 281 -13.27 9.58 -4.02
N PRO A 282 -13.11 10.91 -4.16
CA PRO A 282 -14.05 11.73 -4.92
C PRO A 282 -14.03 11.37 -6.41
N GLU A 283 -15.16 11.53 -7.11
CA GLU A 283 -15.25 11.17 -8.54
C GLU A 283 -14.34 11.99 -9.48
N THR A 284 -13.64 13.00 -8.95
CA THR A 284 -12.67 13.80 -9.70
C THR A 284 -11.28 13.17 -9.76
N SER A 285 -10.97 12.20 -8.88
CA SER A 285 -9.65 11.57 -8.71
C SER A 285 -9.36 10.42 -9.68
N PHE A 286 -10.01 10.39 -10.85
CA PHE A 286 -9.77 9.33 -11.85
C PHE A 286 -8.69 9.72 -12.85
N LEU A 287 -7.95 8.70 -13.30
CA LEU A 287 -7.17 8.78 -14.52
C LEU A 287 -8.03 9.24 -15.69
N TRP A 288 -7.58 10.28 -16.37
CA TRP A 288 -8.33 10.83 -17.48
C TRP A 288 -8.46 9.84 -18.66
N PHE A 289 -7.49 8.93 -18.81
CA PHE A 289 -7.42 7.95 -19.90
C PHE A 289 -8.27 6.70 -19.67
N THR A 290 -8.49 6.27 -18.42
CA THR A 290 -9.34 5.10 -18.14
C THR A 290 -10.83 5.43 -18.27
N SER A 291 -11.19 6.71 -18.23
CA SER A 291 -12.56 7.18 -18.38
C SER A 291 -12.63 8.45 -19.26
N PRO A 292 -12.27 8.33 -20.56
CA PRO A 292 -12.21 9.48 -21.45
C PRO A 292 -13.59 10.16 -21.57
N TYR A 293 -14.68 9.39 -21.54
CA TYR A 293 -16.06 9.92 -21.53
C TYR A 293 -16.39 10.74 -20.29
N LYS A 294 -15.94 10.32 -19.08
CA LYS A 294 -16.16 11.09 -17.84
C LYS A 294 -15.34 12.38 -17.85
N THR A 295 -14.09 12.30 -18.32
CA THR A 295 -13.22 13.47 -18.51
C THR A 295 -13.79 14.44 -19.53
N LEU A 296 -14.23 13.95 -20.70
CA LEU A 296 -14.83 14.77 -21.76
C LEU A 296 -16.13 15.40 -21.27
N LYS A 297 -17.02 14.65 -20.62
CA LYS A 297 -18.25 15.21 -20.02
C LYS A 297 -17.91 16.29 -18.99
N TYR A 298 -16.93 16.09 -18.12
CA TYR A 298 -16.62 17.07 -17.07
C TYR A 298 -15.89 18.32 -17.59
N ILE A 299 -14.90 18.15 -18.47
CA ILE A 299 -14.10 19.26 -19.03
C ILE A 299 -14.86 19.98 -20.14
N LEU A 300 -15.42 19.23 -21.10
CA LEU A 300 -16.08 19.79 -22.28
C LEU A 300 -17.43 20.44 -21.90
N TRP A 301 -18.23 19.82 -21.03
CA TRP A 301 -19.52 20.40 -20.62
C TRP A 301 -19.37 21.62 -19.71
N ARG A 302 -18.34 21.67 -18.85
CA ARG A 302 -18.14 22.83 -17.96
C ARG A 302 -17.71 24.09 -18.72
N ARG A 303 -16.83 23.96 -19.73
CA ARG A 303 -16.34 25.10 -20.52
C ARG A 303 -17.15 25.38 -21.79
N PHE A 304 -17.55 24.35 -22.54
CA PHE A 304 -18.16 24.53 -23.87
C PHE A 304 -19.69 24.48 -23.87
N LYS A 305 -20.39 24.31 -22.74
CA LYS A 305 -21.87 24.34 -22.73
C LYS A 305 -22.44 25.60 -23.39
N TRP A 306 -21.83 26.76 -23.14
CA TRP A 306 -22.26 28.02 -23.73
C TRP A 306 -21.86 28.14 -25.20
N VAL A 307 -20.67 27.65 -25.57
CA VAL A 307 -20.22 27.63 -26.98
C VAL A 307 -21.13 26.72 -27.82
N PHE A 308 -21.47 25.54 -27.31
CA PHE A 308 -22.39 24.61 -27.97
C PHE A 308 -23.81 25.20 -28.08
N LEU A 309 -24.29 25.87 -27.02
CA LEU A 309 -25.58 26.56 -27.05
C LEU A 309 -25.61 27.71 -28.07
N ILE A 310 -24.55 28.54 -28.13
CA ILE A 310 -24.42 29.62 -29.12
C ILE A 310 -24.37 29.04 -30.54
N PHE A 311 -23.58 27.97 -30.76
CA PHE A 311 -23.51 27.30 -32.05
C PHE A 311 -24.87 26.76 -32.49
N LEU A 312 -25.62 26.12 -31.57
CA LEU A 312 -26.97 25.62 -31.85
C LEU A 312 -27.93 26.75 -32.24
N ILE A 313 -27.89 27.89 -31.53
CA ILE A 313 -28.72 29.07 -31.84
C ILE A 313 -28.38 29.62 -33.23
N VAL A 314 -27.09 29.79 -33.53
CA VAL A 314 -26.63 30.28 -34.84
C VAL A 314 -27.05 29.32 -35.96
N PHE A 315 -26.92 28.02 -35.75
CA PHE A 315 -27.33 27.01 -36.72
C PHE A 315 -28.83 27.07 -37.01
N VAL A 316 -29.67 27.22 -35.98
CA VAL A 316 -31.12 27.40 -36.16
C VAL A 316 -31.43 28.68 -36.93
N LEU A 317 -30.76 29.80 -36.61
CA LEU A 317 -30.94 31.05 -37.35
C LEU A 317 -30.55 30.94 -38.83
N LEU A 318 -29.45 30.24 -39.14
CA LEU A 318 -29.04 30.00 -40.52
C LEU A 318 -30.03 29.11 -41.28
N LEU A 319 -30.58 28.09 -40.63
CA LEU A 319 -31.66 27.28 -41.22
C LEU A 319 -32.90 28.13 -41.51
N PHE A 320 -33.32 28.99 -40.58
CA PHE A 320 -34.41 29.93 -40.80
C PHE A 320 -34.14 30.87 -41.98
N LEU A 321 -32.91 31.40 -42.09
CA LEU A 321 -32.52 32.26 -43.20
C LEU A 321 -32.52 31.51 -44.54
N GLY A 322 -32.03 30.27 -44.57
CA GLY A 322 -32.05 29.42 -45.76
C GLY A 322 -33.47 29.12 -46.24
N ILE A 323 -34.37 28.78 -45.31
CA ILE A 323 -35.79 28.57 -45.60
C ILE A 323 -36.43 29.88 -46.08
N PHE A 324 -36.10 31.02 -45.47
CA PHE A 324 -36.62 32.33 -45.86
C PHE A 324 -36.19 32.72 -47.28
N ILE A 325 -34.93 32.50 -47.65
CA ILE A 325 -34.42 32.77 -49.01
C ILE A 325 -35.07 31.80 -50.02
N TYR A 326 -35.21 30.53 -49.67
CA TYR A 326 -35.90 29.54 -50.50
C TYR A 326 -37.39 29.89 -50.70
N ALA A 327 -38.04 30.38 -49.65
CA ALA A 327 -39.43 30.81 -49.66
C ALA A 327 -39.62 32.22 -50.23
N PHE A 328 -38.56 32.96 -50.56
CA PHE A 328 -38.63 34.25 -51.21
C PHE A 328 -38.86 34.04 -52.71
N PRO A 329 -40.10 34.23 -53.22
CA PRO A 329 -40.34 34.04 -54.63
C PRO A 329 -39.61 35.15 -55.39
N VAL A 330 -38.71 34.76 -56.30
CA VAL A 330 -38.13 35.66 -57.30
C VAL A 330 -39.29 36.17 -58.17
N ARG A 331 -39.95 37.25 -57.74
CA ARG A 331 -40.96 37.94 -58.52
C ARG A 331 -40.25 38.88 -59.48
N SER A 332 -39.98 38.39 -60.69
CA SER A 332 -39.88 39.24 -61.87
C SER A 332 -40.96 38.87 -62.88
N ARG A 333 -41.98 39.74 -62.89
CA ARG A 333 -42.97 40.06 -63.94
C ARG A 333 -43.95 38.97 -64.40
N GLY A 334 -45.24 39.30 -64.29
CA GLY A 334 -46.29 38.76 -65.17
C GLY A 334 -47.60 38.41 -64.48
N PHE A 335 -48.57 39.30 -64.60
CA PHE A 335 -50.00 39.16 -64.29
C PHE A 335 -50.59 37.74 -64.44
N ARG A 336 -51.22 37.21 -63.39
CA ARG A 336 -52.63 36.77 -63.36
C ARG A 336 -53.03 36.28 -61.98
N THR A 337 -54.14 36.81 -61.51
CA THR A 337 -54.88 36.45 -60.30
C THR A 337 -55.45 35.04 -60.40
N SER A 338 -55.14 34.14 -59.45
CA SER A 338 -56.08 33.12 -58.93
C SER A 338 -55.42 32.18 -57.89
N SER A 339 -55.95 32.22 -56.67
CA SER A 339 -56.24 31.08 -55.78
C SER A 339 -55.13 30.15 -55.24
N LEU A 340 -54.04 30.66 -54.68
CA LEU A 340 -53.08 29.81 -53.91
C LEU A 340 -52.60 30.46 -52.59
N LEU A 341 -53.51 31.02 -51.81
CA LEU A 341 -53.21 31.57 -50.46
C LEU A 341 -53.90 30.79 -49.33
N LEU A 342 -54.16 29.49 -49.50
CA LEU A 342 -54.79 28.67 -48.46
C LEU A 342 -54.14 27.31 -48.16
N SER A 343 -52.95 26.99 -48.69
CA SER A 343 -52.36 25.65 -48.48
C SER A 343 -51.02 25.60 -47.72
N SER A 344 -50.50 26.71 -47.19
CA SER A 344 -49.18 26.70 -46.52
C SER A 344 -49.22 26.98 -45.01
N PHE A 345 -50.41 27.15 -44.42
CA PHE A 345 -50.59 27.47 -43.01
C PHE A 345 -51.02 26.27 -42.14
N HIS A 346 -50.74 25.03 -42.57
CA HIS A 346 -51.16 23.81 -41.86
C HIS A 346 -50.03 22.84 -41.49
N PHE A 347 -48.76 23.28 -41.45
CA PHE A 347 -47.64 22.39 -41.13
C PHE A 347 -46.89 22.67 -39.82
N PHE A 348 -47.43 23.52 -38.93
CA PHE A 348 -46.88 23.65 -37.57
C PHE A 348 -47.98 23.56 -36.52
N LEU A 349 -47.83 22.56 -35.63
CA LEU A 349 -48.67 22.06 -34.53
C LEU A 349 -49.65 20.95 -34.94
N PRO A 350 -49.56 19.72 -34.36
CA PRO A 350 -49.29 19.49 -32.93
C PRO A 350 -48.30 18.34 -32.60
N PHE A 351 -47.44 18.56 -31.61
CA PHE A 351 -46.91 17.49 -30.74
C PHE A 351 -46.98 17.98 -29.30
N LEU A 352 -48.20 18.19 -28.81
CA LEU A 352 -48.53 18.42 -27.40
C LEU A 352 -50.06 18.38 -27.27
N SER A 353 -50.66 17.19 -27.36
CA SER A 353 -51.92 16.86 -26.69
C SER A 353 -52.29 15.38 -26.93
N SER A 354 -52.26 14.61 -25.85
CA SER A 354 -53.14 13.47 -25.55
C SER A 354 -53.32 12.32 -26.57
N GLY A 355 -52.49 11.27 -26.42
CA GLY A 355 -52.85 9.91 -26.82
C GLY A 355 -53.45 9.15 -25.62
N LEU A 356 -54.78 9.16 -25.48
CA LEU A 356 -55.55 8.30 -24.57
C LEU A 356 -56.91 8.01 -25.21
N PHE A 357 -57.15 6.71 -25.50
CA PHE A 357 -58.46 6.03 -25.63
C PHE A 357 -59.39 6.50 -26.79
N LEU A 358 -60.24 5.70 -27.45
CA LEU A 358 -60.94 4.45 -27.13
C LEU A 358 -61.66 3.96 -28.43
N SER A 359 -62.11 2.68 -28.44
CA SER A 359 -63.35 2.18 -29.10
C SER A 359 -63.23 1.75 -30.59
N SER A 360 -63.76 0.61 -31.08
CA SER A 360 -64.56 -0.48 -30.49
C SER A 360 -64.79 -1.61 -31.54
N SER A 361 -65.14 -2.80 -31.03
CA SER A 361 -66.09 -3.80 -31.55
C SER A 361 -65.77 -4.59 -32.83
N SER A 362 -65.63 -5.92 -32.73
CA SER A 362 -66.76 -6.88 -32.68
C SER A 362 -66.32 -8.35 -32.85
N GLN A 363 -66.95 -9.23 -32.05
CA GLN A 363 -67.29 -10.66 -32.31
C GLN A 363 -66.13 -11.69 -32.43
N THR A 364 -66.14 -12.93 -31.94
CA THR A 364 -67.06 -13.87 -31.22
C THR A 364 -66.19 -15.12 -30.91
N CYS A 365 -66.11 -15.66 -29.68
CA CYS A 365 -66.88 -16.80 -29.11
C CYS A 365 -66.26 -18.22 -29.32
N LEU A 366 -66.45 -19.10 -28.30
CA LEU A 366 -66.22 -20.57 -28.22
C LEU A 366 -64.78 -21.04 -27.90
N LEU A 367 -64.47 -22.08 -27.10
CA LEU A 367 -65.14 -23.08 -26.24
C LEU A 367 -64.01 -23.81 -25.45
N LEU A 368 -64.33 -24.37 -24.27
CA LEU A 368 -63.85 -25.63 -23.63
C LEU A 368 -62.42 -26.13 -23.97
N GLY A 369 -61.49 -26.44 -23.06
CA GLY A 369 -61.63 -27.23 -21.84
C GLY A 369 -60.65 -28.42 -21.90
N LEU A 370 -60.10 -28.79 -20.74
CA LEU A 370 -59.76 -30.17 -20.32
C LEU A 370 -58.39 -30.82 -20.69
N TRP A 371 -57.73 -31.26 -19.60
CA TRP A 371 -56.78 -32.40 -19.41
C TRP A 371 -55.29 -32.16 -19.72
N ASP A 372 -54.33 -32.78 -19.06
CA ASP A 372 -54.13 -33.40 -17.73
C ASP A 372 -52.63 -33.86 -17.74
N TRP A 373 -52.12 -34.27 -16.58
CA TRP A 373 -50.83 -34.92 -16.30
C TRP A 373 -49.57 -34.05 -16.11
N SER A 374 -48.97 -33.96 -14.90
CA SER A 374 -48.30 -35.02 -14.08
C SER A 374 -46.92 -35.34 -14.67
N LEU A 375 -45.75 -35.27 -14.00
CA LEU A 375 -45.31 -35.45 -12.61
C LEU A 375 -44.17 -34.43 -12.33
N SER A 376 -44.10 -33.72 -11.20
CA SER A 376 -43.50 -34.11 -9.90
C SER A 376 -42.13 -34.83 -10.01
N GLY A 377 -41.09 -34.48 -9.27
CA GLY A 377 -41.12 -34.03 -7.89
C GLY A 377 -39.78 -33.47 -7.40
N GLN A 378 -39.93 -32.89 -6.23
CA GLN A 378 -39.12 -31.90 -5.54
C GLN A 378 -38.03 -32.53 -4.63
N PRO A 379 -37.24 -31.71 -3.91
CA PRO A 379 -35.91 -32.03 -3.39
C PRO A 379 -35.96 -32.58 -1.95
N ALA A 380 -34.80 -32.98 -1.42
CA ALA A 380 -34.60 -33.11 0.01
C ALA A 380 -33.19 -32.69 0.42
N THR A 381 -33.13 -31.58 1.16
CA THR A 381 -32.09 -31.24 2.13
C THR A 381 -32.19 -32.18 3.35
N TYR A 382 -31.07 -32.67 3.86
CA TYR A 382 -30.95 -33.13 5.26
C TYR A 382 -29.49 -33.06 5.73
N GLU A 383 -29.29 -32.33 6.82
CA GLU A 383 -28.38 -32.62 7.96
C GLU A 383 -29.15 -32.14 9.22
N PRO A 384 -28.84 -32.58 10.47
CA PRO A 384 -27.62 -33.26 10.95
C PRO A 384 -27.86 -34.42 11.94
N ALA A 385 -26.75 -35.05 12.38
CA ALA A 385 -26.52 -35.50 13.75
C ALA A 385 -25.03 -35.39 14.07
#